data_AF-A0A2K5LTA9-F1
#
_entry.id   AF-A0A2K5LTA9-F1
#
_cell.length_a   1.000
_cell.length_b   1.000
_cell.length_c   1.000
_cell.angle_alpha   90.00
_cell.angle_beta   90.00
_cell.angle_gamma   90.00
#
_symmetry.space_group_name_H-M   'P 1'
#
loop_
_entity.id
_entity.type
_entity.pdbx_description
1 polymer ?
#
loop_
_entity_poly.entity_id
_entity_poly.type
_entity_poly.pdbx_seq_one_letter_code
_entity_poly.pdbx_strand_id
1 'polypeptide(L)'
;MPTMQQSPQDKPEKLLDEAIQAVKDKNKLMDALKHASNVLGELWTSLLSPKSYYELYMTISDELRYLEVCLTDEFAKGRKVYAGNVIPNLYLLITVGVVYVKSFPQSRKDILKDWVEMCRGVQHSLRGLILRNYLLQCARNIFPDEGDEETTGDISDSMEFVLLNFAEMNKLWVRMQHQGHSRDREKRERERQEVRILVGTNVVRLSQLEAVNVERYKQILTLTCVFFLFYTVLTAVVNCRDALAKEYLMECIIQNPFLWACAELHQNVNVKNIIIALIDRLALFAHCEDRTGIQGDIKLFGVFSQQGATVIQVSVDTPSEDVVSLCVSLINLAMKYYPDRVDYVDKVLETTVEIFNKLNLEHVATSSAVSKELTRLLKIPVDTYNNILTVLKLKHFHPLFEYFDYESRKRMSCYVLSNVLDYNTEIVSQDQGDSIMNWVSTLIQDQPDQPVEDPDPGDFADKQSLVAAGNQRIRFTLPPLVFAAYHYRNGENLAIYDNRD
;
A
#
# COMPACT_ATOMS: atom_id res chain seq x y z
N MET A 1 -1.19 24.54 54.35
CA MET A 1 -0.96 23.35 53.50
C MET A 1 -1.45 23.69 52.10
N PRO A 2 -0.60 23.61 51.07
CA PRO A 2 -1.04 23.85 49.71
C PRO A 2 -1.92 22.67 49.27
N THR A 3 -3.13 22.99 48.81
CA THR A 3 -4.04 22.06 48.15
C THR A 3 -3.34 21.48 46.94
N MET A 4 -3.04 20.18 46.96
CA MET A 4 -2.52 19.47 45.78
C MET A 4 -3.55 19.61 44.65
N GLN A 5 -3.19 20.36 43.60
CA GLN A 5 -3.91 20.34 42.35
C GLN A 5 -3.77 18.92 41.77
N GLN A 6 -4.87 18.16 41.80
CA GLN A 6 -4.97 16.88 41.12
C GLN A 6 -4.75 17.10 39.62
N SER A 7 -4.01 16.20 38.98
CA SER A 7 -3.78 16.26 37.55
C SER A 7 -5.11 16.09 36.79
N PRO A 8 -5.24 16.57 35.55
CA PRO A 8 -6.45 16.38 34.74
C PRO A 8 -6.81 14.89 34.51
N GLN A 9 -5.85 13.98 34.68
CA GLN A 9 -6.04 12.52 34.54
C GLN A 9 -6.54 11.85 35.83
N ASP A 10 -6.22 12.36 37.02
CA ASP A 10 -6.62 11.73 38.30
C ASP A 10 -8.12 11.91 38.63
N LYS A 11 -8.75 12.91 38.01
CA LYS A 11 -10.15 13.28 38.24
C LYS A 11 -11.16 12.30 37.61
N PRO A 12 -11.00 11.88 36.34
CA PRO A 12 -11.86 10.86 35.75
C PRO A 12 -11.72 9.50 36.46
N GLU A 13 -10.51 9.06 36.83
CA GLU A 13 -10.29 7.77 37.51
C GLU A 13 -11.03 7.65 38.86
N LYS A 14 -11.09 8.72 39.66
CA LYS A 14 -11.85 8.71 40.92
C LYS A 14 -13.37 8.67 40.73
N LEU A 15 -13.89 9.47 39.81
CA LEU A 15 -15.33 9.45 39.48
C LEU A 15 -15.74 8.11 38.88
N LEU A 16 -14.78 7.42 38.26
CA LEU A 16 -14.91 6.14 37.61
C LEU A 16 -14.92 4.98 38.61
N ASP A 17 -14.00 4.94 39.58
CA ASP A 17 -14.01 3.97 40.68
C ASP A 17 -15.32 4.03 41.48
N GLU A 18 -15.83 5.25 41.71
CA GLU A 18 -17.12 5.46 42.38
C GLU A 18 -18.31 4.96 41.53
N ALA A 19 -18.25 5.13 40.20
CA ALA A 19 -19.27 4.63 39.28
C ALA A 19 -19.29 3.10 39.22
N ILE A 20 -18.12 2.46 39.11
CA ILE A 20 -17.95 1.00 39.09
C ILE A 20 -18.44 0.39 40.41
N GLN A 21 -18.12 1.03 41.53
CA GLN A 21 -18.57 0.58 42.85
C GLN A 21 -20.11 0.72 42.97
N ALA A 22 -20.70 1.77 42.41
CA ALA A 22 -22.16 1.95 42.35
C ALA A 22 -22.87 0.97 41.42
N VAL A 23 -22.23 0.51 40.32
CA VAL A 23 -22.76 -0.57 39.45
C VAL A 23 -22.78 -1.91 40.18
N LYS A 24 -21.75 -2.20 40.99
CA LYS A 24 -21.67 -3.45 41.79
C LYS A 24 -22.78 -3.52 42.84
N ASP A 25 -23.23 -2.38 43.35
CA ASP A 25 -24.42 -2.29 44.19
C ASP A 25 -25.68 -2.47 43.33
N LYS A 26 -26.19 -3.71 43.29
CA LYS A 26 -27.33 -4.21 42.47
C LYS A 26 -28.62 -3.37 42.46
N ASN A 27 -28.73 -2.31 43.27
CA ASN A 27 -29.88 -1.41 43.37
C ASN A 27 -29.61 0.04 42.90
N LYS A 28 -28.40 0.38 42.42
CA LYS A 28 -28.00 1.75 42.05
C LYS A 28 -27.63 1.93 40.57
N LEU A 29 -28.24 1.15 39.68
CA LEU A 29 -27.99 1.24 38.24
C LEU A 29 -28.27 2.65 37.66
N MET A 30 -29.26 3.36 38.19
CA MET A 30 -29.55 4.74 37.77
C MET A 30 -28.46 5.73 38.19
N ASP A 31 -27.84 5.52 39.37
CA ASP A 31 -26.71 6.33 39.81
C ASP A 31 -25.49 6.05 38.93
N ALA A 32 -25.23 4.77 38.63
CA ALA A 32 -24.18 4.37 37.69
C ALA A 32 -24.33 5.00 36.30
N LEU A 33 -25.55 4.99 35.73
CA LEU A 33 -25.82 5.64 34.45
C LEU A 33 -25.61 7.17 34.51
N LYS A 34 -25.95 7.78 35.65
CA LYS A 34 -25.71 9.22 35.88
C LYS A 34 -24.21 9.53 35.96
N HIS A 35 -23.43 8.69 36.64
CA HIS A 35 -21.98 8.82 36.69
C HIS A 35 -21.34 8.59 35.31
N ALA A 36 -21.77 7.57 34.58
CA ALA A 36 -21.32 7.34 33.20
C ALA A 36 -21.63 8.54 32.30
N SER A 37 -22.82 9.16 32.45
CA SER A 37 -23.15 10.40 31.73
C SER A 37 -22.24 11.57 32.08
N ASN A 38 -21.80 11.68 33.35
CA ASN A 38 -20.86 12.73 33.76
C ASN A 38 -19.47 12.50 33.16
N VAL A 39 -18.98 11.26 33.19
CA VAL A 39 -17.68 10.88 32.58
C VAL A 39 -17.71 11.15 31.07
N LEU A 40 -18.80 10.82 30.40
CA LEU A 40 -18.99 11.13 28.98
C LEU A 40 -19.11 12.64 28.70
N GLY A 41 -19.38 13.45 29.73
CA GLY A 41 -19.30 14.91 29.67
C GLY A 41 -17.90 15.38 29.27
N GLU A 42 -16.84 14.67 29.67
CA GLU A 42 -15.45 15.04 29.37
C GLU A 42 -15.12 14.92 27.87
N LEU A 43 -15.81 14.03 27.14
CA LEU A 43 -15.67 13.90 25.68
C LEU A 43 -16.17 15.14 24.90
N TRP A 44 -16.85 16.08 25.56
CA TRP A 44 -17.25 17.36 24.96
C TRP A 44 -16.14 18.41 24.95
N THR A 45 -14.93 18.09 25.37
CA THR A 45 -13.78 18.99 25.24
C THR A 45 -13.31 19.14 23.78
N SER A 46 -12.90 20.35 23.40
CA SER A 46 -12.19 20.64 22.14
C SER A 46 -10.74 21.07 22.37
N LEU A 47 -10.26 21.02 23.62
CA LEU A 47 -8.95 21.54 24.00
C LEU A 47 -7.83 20.50 23.86
N LEU A 48 -8.20 19.23 23.70
CA LEU A 48 -7.25 18.13 23.60
C LEU A 48 -6.77 17.94 22.16
N SER A 49 -5.50 17.51 22.02
CA SER A 49 -4.99 17.01 20.74
C SER A 49 -5.69 15.70 20.36
N PRO A 50 -5.70 15.31 19.07
CA PRO A 50 -6.30 14.05 18.63
C PRO A 50 -5.77 12.82 19.37
N LYS A 51 -4.46 12.76 19.64
CA LYS A 51 -3.84 11.68 20.41
C LYS A 51 -4.34 11.62 21.85
N SER A 52 -4.29 12.73 22.59
CA SER A 52 -4.76 12.76 23.98
C SER A 52 -6.26 12.53 24.09
N TYR A 53 -7.03 13.00 23.10
CA TYR A 53 -8.46 12.72 23.01
C TYR A 53 -8.72 11.23 22.73
N TYR A 54 -7.91 10.58 21.88
CA TYR A 54 -8.01 9.14 21.61
C TYR A 54 -7.65 8.30 22.85
N GLU A 55 -6.64 8.70 23.62
CA GLU A 55 -6.29 8.06 24.90
C GLU A 55 -7.46 8.16 25.90
N LEU A 56 -8.04 9.35 26.07
CA LEU A 56 -9.23 9.55 26.90
C LEU A 56 -10.41 8.70 26.42
N TYR A 57 -10.62 8.63 25.10
CA TYR A 57 -11.65 7.79 24.49
C TYR A 57 -11.45 6.31 24.82
N MET A 58 -10.22 5.79 24.71
CA MET A 58 -9.93 4.37 24.99
C MET A 58 -10.27 4.03 26.44
N THR A 59 -9.86 4.87 27.40
CA THR A 59 -10.21 4.70 28.82
C THR A 59 -11.72 4.70 29.01
N ILE A 60 -12.45 5.67 28.47
CA ILE A 60 -13.90 5.72 28.61
C ILE A 60 -14.60 4.54 27.92
N SER A 61 -14.08 4.09 26.77
CA SER A 61 -14.64 2.97 26.01
C SER A 61 -14.52 1.64 26.76
N ASP A 62 -13.39 1.39 27.42
CA ASP A 62 -13.20 0.19 28.24
C ASP A 62 -14.21 0.14 29.41
N GLU A 63 -14.51 1.30 29.97
CA GLU A 63 -15.45 1.44 31.07
C GLU A 63 -16.91 1.28 30.63
N LEU A 64 -17.25 1.83 29.47
CA LEU A 64 -18.56 1.57 28.86
C LEU A 64 -18.75 0.10 28.51
N ARG A 65 -17.67 -0.63 28.20
CA ARG A 65 -17.72 -2.07 27.96
C ARG A 65 -17.98 -2.86 29.24
N TYR A 66 -17.41 -2.44 30.37
CA TYR A 66 -17.78 -3.00 31.68
C TYR A 66 -19.27 -2.76 31.99
N LEU A 67 -19.76 -1.55 31.73
CA LEU A 67 -21.18 -1.22 31.87
C LEU A 67 -22.08 -2.07 30.95
N GLU A 68 -21.67 -2.31 29.70
CA GLU A 68 -22.38 -3.18 28.75
C GLU A 68 -22.57 -4.60 29.30
N VAL A 69 -21.50 -5.21 29.83
CA VAL A 69 -21.54 -6.55 30.41
C VAL A 69 -22.49 -6.60 31.60
N CYS A 70 -22.39 -5.63 32.51
CA CYS A 70 -23.27 -5.54 33.67
C CYS A 70 -24.75 -5.38 33.27
N LEU A 71 -25.04 -4.54 32.27
CA LEU A 71 -26.39 -4.36 31.75
C LEU A 71 -26.92 -5.64 31.09
N THR A 72 -26.06 -6.37 30.36
CA THR A 72 -26.42 -7.64 29.73
C THR A 72 -26.85 -8.67 30.77
N ASP A 73 -26.10 -8.79 31.87
CA ASP A 73 -26.43 -9.72 32.98
C ASP A 73 -27.74 -9.36 33.69
N GLU A 74 -28.04 -8.07 33.87
CA GLU A 74 -29.27 -7.63 34.52
C GLU A 74 -30.50 -7.80 33.62
N PHE A 75 -30.36 -7.57 32.31
CA PHE A 75 -31.41 -7.84 31.33
C PHE A 75 -31.70 -9.34 31.23
N ALA A 76 -30.68 -10.20 31.27
CA ALA A 76 -30.85 -11.66 31.31
C ALA A 76 -31.63 -12.13 32.55
N LYS A 77 -31.56 -11.39 33.66
CA LYS A 77 -32.35 -11.63 34.89
C LYS A 77 -33.77 -11.05 34.82
N GLY A 78 -34.20 -10.49 33.68
CA GLY A 78 -35.53 -9.94 33.47
C GLY A 78 -35.76 -8.52 34.00
N ARG A 79 -34.71 -7.83 34.47
CA ARG A 79 -34.83 -6.45 34.98
C ARG A 79 -34.67 -5.46 33.85
N LYS A 80 -35.77 -4.84 33.42
CA LYS A 80 -35.76 -3.83 32.37
C LYS A 80 -35.26 -2.49 32.90
N VAL A 81 -34.26 -1.93 32.22
CA VAL A 81 -33.69 -0.62 32.55
C VAL A 81 -34.43 0.45 31.76
N TYR A 82 -35.37 1.14 32.41
CA TYR A 82 -36.09 2.26 31.81
C TYR A 82 -35.26 3.54 31.94
N ALA A 83 -34.43 3.79 30.94
CA ALA A 83 -33.53 4.92 30.91
C ALA A 83 -34.21 6.16 30.29
N GLY A 84 -35.33 6.62 30.88
CA GLY A 84 -36.15 7.73 30.35
C GLY A 84 -35.45 9.09 30.22
N ASN A 85 -34.22 9.23 30.73
CA ASN A 85 -33.41 10.46 30.70
C ASN A 85 -32.01 10.28 30.05
N VAL A 86 -31.69 9.11 29.47
CA VAL A 86 -30.33 8.76 28.98
C VAL A 86 -30.11 9.15 27.51
N ILE A 87 -31.15 9.68 26.87
CA ILE A 87 -31.27 9.94 25.43
C ILE A 87 -30.39 11.08 24.87
N PRO A 88 -29.82 12.04 25.64
CA PRO A 88 -28.92 13.04 25.04
C PRO A 88 -27.53 12.49 24.66
N ASN A 89 -27.12 11.34 25.21
CA ASN A 89 -25.75 10.85 25.06
C ASN A 89 -25.69 9.60 24.16
N LEU A 90 -25.30 9.80 22.91
CA LEU A 90 -25.26 8.75 21.88
C LEU A 90 -24.39 7.55 22.29
N TYR A 91 -23.34 7.73 23.10
CA TYR A 91 -22.53 6.61 23.59
C TYR A 91 -23.34 5.66 24.48
N LEU A 92 -24.09 6.17 25.45
CA LEU A 92 -24.95 5.35 26.30
C LEU A 92 -26.09 4.72 25.50
N LEU A 93 -26.64 5.45 24.54
CA LEU A 93 -27.69 4.93 23.65
C LEU A 93 -27.19 3.72 22.85
N ILE A 94 -25.96 3.79 22.34
CA ILE A 94 -25.32 2.67 21.64
C ILE A 94 -25.08 1.52 22.63
N THR A 95 -24.47 1.76 23.79
CA THR A 95 -24.21 0.72 24.79
C THR A 95 -25.47 -0.03 25.21
N VAL A 96 -26.53 0.71 25.57
CA VAL A 96 -27.81 0.12 25.98
C VAL A 96 -28.49 -0.58 24.81
N GLY A 97 -28.45 0.01 23.61
CA GLY A 97 -29.10 -0.62 22.46
C GLY A 97 -28.37 -1.89 21.99
N VAL A 98 -27.06 -2.07 22.21
CA VAL A 98 -26.37 -3.37 21.97
C VAL A 98 -27.00 -4.46 22.84
N VAL A 99 -27.21 -4.17 24.12
CA VAL A 99 -27.89 -5.08 25.06
C VAL A 99 -29.32 -5.35 24.60
N TYR A 100 -29.99 -4.33 24.08
CA TYR A 100 -31.35 -4.44 23.55
C TYR A 100 -31.43 -5.33 22.31
N VAL A 101 -30.52 -5.16 21.34
CA VAL A 101 -30.42 -5.99 20.13
C VAL A 101 -30.15 -7.45 20.50
N LYS A 102 -29.28 -7.72 21.48
CA LYS A 102 -29.02 -9.07 22.00
C LYS A 102 -30.25 -9.69 22.67
N SER A 103 -31.05 -8.89 23.36
CA SER A 103 -32.25 -9.36 24.09
C SER A 103 -33.49 -9.46 23.21
N PHE A 104 -33.56 -8.67 22.13
CA PHE A 104 -34.70 -8.55 21.23
C PHE A 104 -34.24 -8.56 19.76
N PRO A 105 -33.86 -9.75 19.22
CA PRO A 105 -33.33 -9.87 17.87
C PRO A 105 -34.26 -9.35 16.77
N GLN A 106 -35.56 -9.30 17.02
CA GLN A 106 -36.56 -8.75 16.11
C GLN A 106 -36.41 -7.25 15.85
N SER A 107 -35.73 -6.51 16.72
CA SER A 107 -35.50 -5.05 16.60
C SER A 107 -34.13 -4.69 16.02
N ARG A 108 -33.32 -5.70 15.67
CA ARG A 108 -31.93 -5.55 15.25
C ARG A 108 -31.77 -4.60 14.07
N LYS A 109 -32.52 -4.84 12.99
CA LYS A 109 -32.46 -4.04 11.76
C LYS A 109 -32.77 -2.56 12.01
N ASP A 110 -33.88 -2.29 12.70
CA ASP A 110 -34.35 -0.93 12.93
C ASP A 110 -33.39 -0.16 13.84
N ILE A 111 -32.90 -0.79 14.91
CA ILE A 111 -31.94 -0.15 15.84
C ILE A 111 -30.61 0.16 15.14
N LEU A 112 -30.08 -0.78 14.33
CA LEU A 112 -28.86 -0.54 13.57
C LEU A 112 -29.01 0.65 12.62
N LYS A 113 -30.15 0.73 11.91
CA LYS A 113 -30.43 1.85 11.00
C LYS A 113 -30.57 3.18 11.75
N ASP A 114 -31.31 3.19 12.84
CA ASP A 114 -31.52 4.38 13.67
C ASP A 114 -30.20 4.90 14.26
N TRP A 115 -29.30 4.02 14.71
CA TRP A 115 -28.00 4.44 15.24
C TRP A 115 -27.15 5.20 14.23
N VAL A 116 -27.06 4.73 12.99
CA VAL A 116 -26.24 5.39 11.97
C VAL A 116 -26.84 6.75 11.60
N GLU A 117 -28.17 6.84 11.54
CA GLU A 117 -28.91 8.09 11.30
C GLU A 117 -28.76 9.07 12.46
N MET A 118 -28.91 8.63 13.71
CA MET A 118 -28.72 9.49 14.89
C MET A 118 -27.28 10.00 15.02
N CYS A 119 -26.29 9.19 14.63
CA CYS A 119 -24.88 9.63 14.59
C CYS A 119 -24.63 10.76 13.57
N ARG A 120 -25.55 11.05 12.65
CA ARG A 120 -25.47 12.26 11.81
C ARG A 120 -25.66 13.55 12.61
N GLY A 121 -26.19 13.49 13.83
CA GLY A 121 -26.29 14.66 14.72
C GLY A 121 -24.93 15.24 15.13
N VAL A 122 -23.85 14.45 15.10
CA VAL A 122 -22.51 14.88 15.52
C VAL A 122 -21.66 15.24 14.32
N GLN A 123 -21.61 16.53 13.99
CA GLN A 123 -20.87 17.06 12.84
C GLN A 123 -19.43 17.52 13.16
N HIS A 124 -19.03 17.54 14.44
CA HIS A 124 -17.66 17.85 14.82
C HIS A 124 -16.73 16.71 14.36
N SER A 125 -15.67 17.01 13.62
CA SER A 125 -14.85 15.98 12.94
C SER A 125 -14.26 14.93 13.88
N LEU A 126 -13.46 15.33 14.87
CA LEU A 126 -12.79 14.39 15.78
C LEU A 126 -13.79 13.56 16.62
N ARG A 127 -14.72 14.25 17.30
CA ARG A 127 -15.78 13.62 18.12
C ARG A 127 -16.67 12.69 17.31
N GLY A 128 -17.05 13.09 16.10
CA GLY A 128 -17.89 12.29 15.21
C GLY A 128 -17.14 11.05 14.69
N LEU A 129 -15.85 11.17 14.36
CA LEU A 129 -15.02 10.02 13.99
C LEU A 129 -14.94 9.00 15.13
N ILE A 130 -14.73 9.46 16.35
CA ILE A 130 -14.56 8.58 17.50
C ILE A 130 -15.89 7.94 17.92
N LEU A 131 -16.99 8.69 17.92
CA LEU A 131 -18.33 8.14 18.15
C LEU A 131 -18.68 7.06 17.12
N ARG A 132 -18.39 7.31 15.84
CA ARG A 132 -18.66 6.35 14.76
C ARG A 132 -17.74 5.13 14.82
N ASN A 133 -16.51 5.30 15.29
CA ASN A 133 -15.62 4.18 15.58
C ASN A 133 -16.13 3.34 16.76
N TYR A 134 -16.60 3.99 17.82
CA TYR A 134 -17.25 3.31 18.96
C TYR A 134 -18.47 2.50 18.51
N LEU A 135 -19.35 3.12 17.70
CA LEU A 135 -20.49 2.46 17.08
C LEU A 135 -20.06 1.19 16.33
N LEU A 136 -19.03 1.29 15.48
CA LEU A 136 -18.52 0.16 14.70
C LEU A 136 -17.89 -0.95 15.56
N GLN A 137 -17.31 -0.60 16.71
CA GLN A 137 -16.75 -1.56 17.68
C GLN A 137 -17.87 -2.29 18.42
N CYS A 138 -18.88 -1.56 18.91
CA CYS A 138 -20.07 -2.10 19.56
C CYS A 138 -20.89 -2.99 18.62
N ALA A 139 -21.03 -2.59 17.35
CA ALA A 139 -21.80 -3.32 16.35
C ALA A 139 -21.14 -4.63 15.88
N ARG A 140 -19.87 -4.87 16.22
CA ARG A 140 -19.07 -6.00 15.71
C ARG A 140 -19.76 -7.35 15.79
N ASN A 141 -20.31 -7.67 16.96
CA ASN A 141 -20.81 -9.02 17.27
C ASN A 141 -22.33 -9.14 17.05
N ILE A 142 -22.98 -8.09 16.53
CA ILE A 142 -24.44 -8.04 16.35
C ILE A 142 -24.83 -7.88 14.88
N PHE A 143 -23.86 -7.80 13.96
CA PHE A 143 -24.16 -7.74 12.54
C PHE A 143 -24.87 -9.03 12.09
N PRO A 144 -25.99 -8.92 11.34
CA PRO A 144 -26.48 -10.05 10.57
C PRO A 144 -25.40 -10.56 9.61
N ASP A 145 -25.02 -11.84 9.70
CA ASP A 145 -24.04 -12.48 8.80
C ASP A 145 -24.71 -13.66 8.05
N GLU A 146 -25.18 -14.67 8.79
CA GLU A 146 -25.99 -15.77 8.26
C GLU A 146 -27.45 -15.69 8.73
N GLY A 147 -28.37 -16.14 7.87
CA GLY A 147 -29.81 -15.99 8.06
C GLY A 147 -30.37 -16.90 9.14
N ASP A 148 -30.33 -16.47 10.40
CA ASP A 148 -31.11 -17.08 11.48
C ASP A 148 -32.59 -16.66 11.34
N GLU A 149 -33.49 -17.64 11.25
CA GLU A 149 -34.94 -17.45 11.00
C GLU A 149 -35.66 -16.56 12.04
N GLU A 150 -35.10 -16.42 13.25
CA GLU A 150 -35.67 -15.61 14.34
C GLU A 150 -35.21 -14.14 14.35
N THR A 151 -34.30 -13.77 13.45
CA THR A 151 -33.62 -12.46 13.51
C THR A 151 -34.02 -11.57 12.34
N THR A 152 -34.25 -10.28 12.61
CA THR A 152 -34.54 -9.32 11.53
C THR A 152 -33.26 -8.76 10.93
N GLY A 153 -33.25 -8.67 9.60
CA GLY A 153 -32.17 -8.10 8.81
C GLY A 153 -31.20 -9.13 8.25
N ASP A 154 -30.66 -8.82 7.07
CA ASP A 154 -29.73 -9.67 6.32
C ASP A 154 -28.33 -9.04 6.27
N ILE A 155 -27.38 -9.75 5.67
CA ILE A 155 -26.03 -9.19 5.45
C ILE A 155 -26.05 -7.92 4.58
N SER A 156 -27.07 -7.71 3.75
CA SER A 156 -27.23 -6.47 2.99
C SER A 156 -27.40 -5.28 3.92
N ASP A 157 -28.18 -5.43 4.99
CA ASP A 157 -28.33 -4.41 6.03
C ASP A 157 -27.01 -4.16 6.79
N SER A 158 -26.24 -5.20 7.10
CA SER A 158 -24.89 -5.07 7.70
C SER A 158 -23.94 -4.28 6.80
N MET A 159 -23.95 -4.58 5.50
CA MET A 159 -23.14 -3.87 4.53
C MET A 159 -23.59 -2.42 4.41
N GLU A 160 -24.89 -2.14 4.22
CA GLU A 160 -25.42 -0.78 4.13
C GLU A 160 -25.03 0.05 5.36
N PHE A 161 -25.13 -0.53 6.56
CA PHE A 161 -24.70 0.10 7.81
C PHE A 161 -23.22 0.51 7.77
N VAL A 162 -22.33 -0.43 7.46
CA VAL A 162 -20.88 -0.17 7.49
C VAL A 162 -20.48 0.82 6.41
N LEU A 163 -21.11 0.77 5.24
CA LEU A 163 -20.87 1.70 4.14
C LEU A 163 -21.35 3.10 4.44
N LEU A 164 -22.54 3.24 5.01
CA LEU A 164 -23.05 4.54 5.42
C LEU A 164 -22.19 5.14 6.54
N ASN A 165 -21.71 4.31 7.47
CA ASN A 165 -20.79 4.76 8.51
C ASN A 165 -19.44 5.20 7.92
N PHE A 166 -18.87 4.42 7.00
CA PHE A 166 -17.63 4.75 6.30
C PHE A 166 -17.74 6.07 5.54
N ALA A 167 -18.84 6.29 4.81
CA ALA A 167 -19.10 7.51 4.05
C ALA A 167 -19.07 8.76 4.94
N GLU A 168 -19.77 8.71 6.06
CA GLU A 168 -19.83 9.84 7.00
C GLU A 168 -18.50 10.03 7.74
N MET A 169 -17.80 8.95 8.13
CA MET A 169 -16.45 9.04 8.70
C MET A 169 -15.46 9.67 7.72
N ASN A 170 -15.49 9.27 6.44
CA ASN A 170 -14.63 9.87 5.43
C ASN A 170 -14.94 11.37 5.26
N LYS A 171 -16.22 11.77 5.18
CA LYS A 171 -16.60 13.20 5.16
C LYS A 171 -16.05 13.97 6.37
N LEU A 172 -16.17 13.42 7.57
CA LEU A 172 -15.66 14.06 8.80
C LEU A 172 -14.14 14.19 8.79
N TRP A 173 -13.43 13.16 8.30
CA TRP A 173 -11.98 13.15 8.19
C TRP A 173 -11.46 14.15 7.15
N VAL A 174 -12.11 14.24 5.99
CA VAL A 174 -11.81 15.26 4.97
C VAL A 174 -12.11 16.68 5.48
N ARG A 175 -13.18 16.83 6.27
CA ARG A 175 -13.51 18.10 6.91
C ARG A 175 -12.42 18.56 7.88
N MET A 176 -11.65 17.65 8.50
CA MET A 176 -10.51 18.03 9.35
C MET A 176 -9.48 18.86 8.59
N GLN A 177 -9.29 18.62 7.29
CA GLN A 177 -8.32 19.38 6.49
C GLN A 177 -8.63 20.89 6.47
N HIS A 178 -9.91 21.23 6.51
CA HIS A 178 -10.43 22.59 6.33
C HIS A 178 -10.81 23.26 7.66
N GLN A 179 -10.63 22.58 8.80
CA GLN A 179 -10.90 23.16 10.12
C GLN A 179 -9.71 23.99 10.61
N GLY A 180 -9.99 25.13 11.25
CA GLY A 180 -8.94 25.99 11.84
C GLY A 180 -8.19 26.87 10.83
N HIS A 181 -7.07 27.46 11.26
CA HIS A 181 -6.35 28.45 10.46
C HIS A 181 -5.47 27.80 9.39
N SER A 182 -5.32 28.44 8.24
CA SER A 182 -4.44 27.99 7.14
C SER A 182 -2.99 27.69 7.55
N ARG A 183 -2.45 28.38 8.57
CA ARG A 183 -1.07 28.19 9.06
C ARG A 183 -0.83 26.83 9.71
N ASP A 184 -1.87 26.22 10.26
CA ASP A 184 -1.78 24.92 10.94
C ASP A 184 -2.01 23.73 10.00
N ARG A 185 -1.93 23.94 8.68
CA ARG A 185 -2.21 22.90 7.68
C ARG A 185 -1.35 21.66 7.87
N GLU A 186 -0.04 21.81 8.01
CA GLU A 186 0.88 20.67 8.23
C GLU A 186 0.58 19.92 9.53
N LYS A 187 0.22 20.67 10.60
CA LYS A 187 -0.16 20.07 11.88
C LYS A 187 -1.42 19.21 11.71
N ARG A 188 -2.42 19.70 10.95
CA ARG A 188 -3.63 18.94 10.64
C ARG A 188 -3.38 17.72 9.77
N GLU A 189 -2.47 17.82 8.80
CA GLU A 189 -2.08 16.67 7.97
C GLU A 189 -1.45 15.56 8.83
N ARG A 190 -0.58 15.91 9.80
CA ARG A 190 -0.06 14.94 10.78
C ARG A 190 -1.16 14.35 11.67
N GLU A 191 -2.01 15.19 12.22
CA GLU A 191 -3.15 14.75 13.06
C GLU A 191 -4.12 13.84 12.29
N ARG A 192 -4.38 14.14 11.02
CA ARG A 192 -5.20 13.31 10.13
C ARG A 192 -4.57 11.97 9.83
N GLN A 193 -3.25 11.92 9.72
CA GLN A 193 -2.49 10.69 9.52
C GLN A 193 -2.59 9.76 10.74
N GLU A 194 -2.66 10.30 11.95
CA GLU A 194 -2.84 9.51 13.18
C GLU A 194 -4.23 8.87 13.26
N VAL A 195 -5.28 9.61 12.89
CA VAL A 195 -6.68 9.13 12.99
C VAL A 195 -7.19 8.35 11.78
N ARG A 196 -6.37 8.21 10.72
CA ARG A 196 -6.76 7.50 9.48
C ARG A 196 -7.22 6.06 9.73
N ILE A 197 -6.64 5.40 10.73
CA ILE A 197 -6.98 4.03 11.15
C ILE A 197 -8.46 3.89 11.54
N LEU A 198 -9.05 4.93 12.13
CA LEU A 198 -10.47 4.92 12.50
C LEU A 198 -11.37 4.74 11.28
N VAL A 199 -11.05 5.42 10.16
CA VAL A 199 -11.82 5.31 8.91
C VAL A 199 -11.58 3.93 8.27
N GLY A 200 -10.31 3.49 8.23
CA GLY A 200 -9.92 2.19 7.66
C GLY A 200 -10.53 0.98 8.36
N THR A 201 -10.84 1.10 9.65
CA THR A 201 -11.49 0.03 10.43
C THR A 201 -12.84 -0.40 9.84
N ASN A 202 -13.56 0.48 9.12
CA ASN A 202 -14.79 0.10 8.40
C ASN A 202 -14.50 -0.87 7.26
N VAL A 203 -13.41 -0.67 6.52
CA VAL A 203 -13.02 -1.55 5.40
C VAL A 203 -12.63 -2.92 5.94
N VAL A 204 -11.86 -2.95 7.04
CA VAL A 204 -11.54 -4.19 7.75
C VAL A 204 -12.82 -4.89 8.22
N ARG A 205 -13.81 -4.15 8.74
CA ARG A 205 -15.09 -4.74 9.14
C ARG A 205 -15.82 -5.41 7.98
N LEU A 206 -15.87 -4.79 6.80
CA LEU A 206 -16.48 -5.39 5.61
C LEU A 206 -15.79 -6.71 5.23
N SER A 207 -14.46 -6.77 5.36
CA SER A 207 -13.69 -7.99 5.05
C SER A 207 -13.88 -9.13 6.06
N GLN A 208 -14.44 -8.83 7.24
CA GLN A 208 -14.69 -9.82 8.30
C GLN A 208 -16.09 -10.45 8.21
N LEU A 209 -16.97 -9.97 7.32
CA LEU A 209 -18.29 -10.55 7.12
C LEU A 209 -18.13 -11.83 6.28
N GLU A 210 -18.40 -13.00 6.88
CA GLU A 210 -18.09 -14.30 6.29
C GLU A 210 -19.00 -14.64 5.11
N ALA A 211 -20.27 -14.18 5.14
CA ALA A 211 -21.22 -14.45 4.05
C ALA A 211 -21.03 -13.53 2.81
N VAL A 212 -19.97 -12.70 2.77
CA VAL A 212 -19.59 -11.94 1.57
C VAL A 212 -18.87 -12.87 0.58
N ASN A 213 -19.65 -13.61 -0.21
CA ASN A 213 -19.11 -14.45 -1.27
C ASN A 213 -18.56 -13.62 -2.46
N VAL A 214 -17.74 -14.22 -3.33
CA VAL A 214 -17.14 -13.53 -4.50
C VAL A 214 -18.20 -12.94 -5.42
N GLU A 215 -19.35 -13.59 -5.55
CA GLU A 215 -20.43 -13.13 -6.41
C GLU A 215 -21.19 -11.95 -5.81
N ARG A 216 -21.41 -11.89 -4.50
CA ARG A 216 -21.92 -10.72 -3.79
C ARG A 216 -20.87 -9.64 -3.77
N TYR A 217 -19.60 -9.93 -3.50
CA TYR A 217 -18.52 -8.95 -3.61
C TYR A 217 -18.47 -8.34 -5.02
N LYS A 218 -18.59 -9.16 -6.09
CA LYS A 218 -18.71 -8.71 -7.48
C LYS A 218 -20.02 -7.98 -7.74
N GLN A 219 -21.19 -8.47 -7.32
CA GLN A 219 -22.49 -7.82 -7.54
C GLN A 219 -22.57 -6.50 -6.76
N ILE A 220 -22.02 -6.41 -5.55
CA ILE A 220 -21.80 -5.17 -4.80
C ILE A 220 -20.88 -4.22 -5.58
N LEU A 221 -19.89 -4.77 -6.29
CA LEU A 221 -19.01 -4.03 -7.21
C LEU A 221 -19.58 -3.79 -8.62
N THR A 222 -20.68 -4.42 -9.05
CA THR A 222 -21.14 -4.43 -10.46
C THR A 222 -22.61 -4.02 -10.65
N LEU A 223 -23.50 -4.27 -9.68
CA LEU A 223 -24.95 -4.05 -9.75
C LEU A 223 -25.48 -3.40 -8.47
N THR A 224 -26.09 -2.22 -8.63
CA THR A 224 -26.87 -1.46 -7.61
C THR A 224 -26.07 -0.80 -6.48
N CYS A 225 -24.94 -1.36 -6.03
CA CYS A 225 -24.02 -0.68 -5.11
C CYS A 225 -22.91 0.11 -5.83
N VAL A 226 -22.77 0.02 -7.15
CA VAL A 226 -21.86 0.91 -7.90
C VAL A 226 -22.29 2.37 -7.79
N PHE A 227 -23.59 2.65 -7.66
CA PHE A 227 -24.06 4.02 -7.42
C PHE A 227 -24.02 4.43 -5.94
N PHE A 228 -23.59 3.58 -5.00
CA PHE A 228 -23.58 3.93 -3.57
C PHE A 228 -22.25 3.62 -2.88
N LEU A 229 -21.61 2.48 -3.14
CA LEU A 229 -20.21 2.21 -2.80
C LEU A 229 -19.27 2.95 -3.77
N PHE A 230 -19.45 2.82 -5.08
CA PHE A 230 -18.61 3.52 -6.06
C PHE A 230 -19.00 5.00 -6.20
N TYR A 231 -20.27 5.40 -6.04
CA TYR A 231 -20.55 6.83 -5.79
C TYR A 231 -20.04 7.24 -4.40
N THR A 232 -20.35 6.60 -3.28
CA THR A 232 -20.01 7.24 -1.98
C THR A 232 -18.55 7.07 -1.55
N VAL A 233 -17.87 5.98 -1.89
CA VAL A 233 -16.42 5.81 -1.68
C VAL A 233 -15.65 6.50 -2.81
N LEU A 234 -15.95 6.21 -4.07
CA LEU A 234 -15.21 6.77 -5.22
C LEU A 234 -15.60 8.23 -5.51
N THR A 235 -16.81 8.73 -5.25
CA THR A 235 -17.11 10.18 -5.23
C THR A 235 -16.54 10.85 -3.98
N ALA A 236 -16.52 10.22 -2.80
CA ALA A 236 -15.81 10.79 -1.66
C ALA A 236 -14.28 10.61 -1.74
N VAL A 237 -13.75 9.88 -2.72
CA VAL A 237 -12.31 9.82 -3.06
C VAL A 237 -12.04 10.76 -4.23
N VAL A 238 -12.81 10.74 -5.32
CA VAL A 238 -12.68 11.58 -6.53
C VAL A 238 -13.10 13.03 -6.29
N ASN A 239 -14.27 13.31 -5.71
CA ASN A 239 -14.68 14.68 -5.34
C ASN A 239 -13.97 15.19 -4.09
N CYS A 240 -13.39 14.29 -3.29
CA CYS A 240 -12.48 14.73 -2.25
C CYS A 240 -11.22 15.25 -2.93
N ARG A 241 -10.98 16.56 -2.86
CA ARG A 241 -9.76 17.18 -3.40
C ARG A 241 -8.54 16.99 -2.47
N ASP A 242 -8.52 15.91 -1.70
CA ASP A 242 -7.53 15.67 -0.65
C ASP A 242 -6.67 14.44 -0.95
N ALA A 243 -5.38 14.67 -1.24
CA ALA A 243 -4.46 13.62 -1.65
C ALA A 243 -4.24 12.56 -0.55
N LEU A 244 -4.08 13.00 0.71
CA LEU A 244 -3.83 12.13 1.86
C LEU A 244 -5.00 11.16 2.08
N ALA A 245 -6.24 11.64 1.91
CA ALA A 245 -7.41 10.79 2.04
C ALA A 245 -7.47 9.70 0.97
N LYS A 246 -7.19 10.07 -0.29
CA LYS A 246 -7.22 9.11 -1.40
C LYS A 246 -6.11 8.06 -1.27
N GLU A 247 -4.88 8.49 -0.95
CA GLU A 247 -3.73 7.58 -0.84
C GLU A 247 -4.00 6.47 0.18
N TYR A 248 -4.34 6.86 1.41
CA TYR A 248 -4.60 5.90 2.48
C TYR A 248 -5.83 5.03 2.23
N LEU A 249 -6.94 5.60 1.75
CA LEU A 249 -8.14 4.81 1.48
C LEU A 249 -7.91 3.82 0.34
N MET A 250 -7.16 4.21 -0.68
CA MET A 250 -6.82 3.30 -1.78
C MET A 250 -5.87 2.19 -1.32
N GLU A 251 -4.89 2.47 -0.46
CA GLU A 251 -4.08 1.43 0.20
C GLU A 251 -4.93 0.44 1.01
N CYS A 252 -5.88 0.95 1.80
CA CYS A 252 -6.83 0.12 2.55
C CYS A 252 -7.74 -0.71 1.63
N ILE A 253 -8.15 -0.12 0.51
CA ILE A 253 -8.97 -0.82 -0.49
C ILE A 253 -8.14 -1.87 -1.19
N ILE A 254 -6.84 -1.67 -1.49
CA ILE A 254 -5.90 -2.62 -2.14
C ILE A 254 -5.59 -3.85 -1.27
N GLN A 255 -5.74 -3.74 0.05
CA GLN A 255 -5.94 -4.92 0.89
C GLN A 255 -7.18 -5.74 0.48
N ASN A 256 -7.94 -5.32 -0.53
CA ASN A 256 -8.93 -6.03 -1.35
C ASN A 256 -8.77 -5.65 -2.85
N PRO A 257 -9.23 -6.44 -3.82
CA PRO A 257 -8.77 -6.27 -5.21
C PRO A 257 -9.46 -5.11 -5.95
N PHE A 258 -8.73 -4.04 -6.30
CA PHE A 258 -9.19 -3.07 -7.32
C PHE A 258 -8.04 -2.28 -8.00
N LEU A 259 -8.08 -2.17 -9.34
CA LEU A 259 -7.09 -1.43 -10.15
C LEU A 259 -7.68 -0.23 -10.92
N TRP A 260 -8.94 -0.33 -11.33
CA TRP A 260 -9.53 0.65 -12.25
C TRP A 260 -9.72 2.03 -11.60
N ALA A 261 -9.97 2.07 -10.28
CA ALA A 261 -10.09 3.31 -9.51
C ALA A 261 -8.78 4.12 -9.44
N CYS A 262 -7.61 3.49 -9.68
CA CYS A 262 -6.32 4.17 -9.62
C CYS A 262 -6.18 5.27 -10.69
N ALA A 263 -6.85 5.12 -11.84
CA ALA A 263 -6.75 6.05 -12.95
C ALA A 263 -7.56 7.35 -12.75
N GLU A 264 -8.57 7.35 -11.87
CA GLU A 264 -9.40 8.52 -11.56
C GLU A 264 -8.90 9.31 -10.33
N LEU A 265 -7.73 8.95 -9.79
CA LEU A 265 -7.15 9.61 -8.62
C LEU A 265 -6.65 11.03 -8.96
N HIS A 266 -6.64 11.91 -7.96
CA HIS A 266 -6.09 13.26 -8.10
C HIS A 266 -4.57 13.17 -8.35
N GLN A 267 -4.02 14.10 -9.13
CA GLN A 267 -2.61 14.14 -9.55
C GLN A 267 -1.57 14.14 -8.41
N ASN A 268 -1.99 14.34 -7.15
CA ASN A 268 -1.11 14.43 -5.98
C ASN A 268 -1.04 13.12 -5.18
N VAL A 269 -1.76 12.07 -5.60
CA VAL A 269 -1.74 10.77 -4.93
C VAL A 269 -0.55 9.96 -5.43
N ASN A 270 0.19 9.32 -4.52
CA ASN A 270 1.26 8.41 -4.90
C ASN A 270 0.71 7.09 -5.46
N VAL A 271 0.27 7.11 -6.73
CA VAL A 271 -0.32 5.94 -7.42
C VAL A 271 0.69 4.80 -7.56
N LYS A 272 2.00 5.11 -7.55
CA LYS A 272 3.06 4.11 -7.56
C LYS A 272 2.92 3.15 -6.38
N ASN A 273 2.93 3.65 -5.14
CA ASN A 273 2.93 2.80 -3.95
C ASN A 273 1.70 1.87 -3.90
N ILE A 274 0.56 2.40 -4.33
CA ILE A 274 -0.72 1.71 -4.50
C ILE A 274 -0.58 0.51 -5.46
N ILE A 275 -0.05 0.72 -6.67
CA ILE A 275 0.10 -0.35 -7.66
C ILE A 275 1.15 -1.38 -7.21
N ILE A 276 2.28 -0.92 -6.66
CA ILE A 276 3.34 -1.81 -6.15
C ILE A 276 2.79 -2.72 -5.05
N ALA A 277 2.08 -2.16 -4.06
CA ALA A 277 1.51 -2.94 -2.97
C ALA A 277 0.51 -4.01 -3.47
N LEU A 278 -0.28 -3.69 -4.50
CA LEU A 278 -1.21 -4.66 -5.10
C LEU A 278 -0.45 -5.78 -5.81
N ILE A 279 0.57 -5.43 -6.61
CA ILE A 279 1.41 -6.40 -7.32
C ILE A 279 2.10 -7.34 -6.33
N ASP A 280 2.71 -6.79 -5.28
CA ASP A 280 3.42 -7.58 -4.26
C ASP A 280 2.47 -8.53 -3.53
N ARG A 281 1.25 -8.09 -3.20
CA ARG A 281 0.24 -8.95 -2.59
C ARG A 281 -0.18 -10.11 -3.51
N LEU A 282 -0.38 -9.84 -4.79
CA LEU A 282 -0.69 -10.89 -5.77
C LEU A 282 0.48 -11.84 -5.99
N ALA A 283 1.71 -11.32 -5.97
CA ALA A 283 2.92 -12.13 -6.05
C ALA A 283 3.05 -13.05 -4.82
N LEU A 284 2.76 -12.57 -3.62
CA LEU A 284 2.72 -13.39 -2.40
C LEU A 284 1.62 -14.46 -2.48
N PHE A 285 0.43 -14.10 -2.96
CA PHE A 285 -0.66 -15.05 -3.15
C PHE A 285 -0.28 -16.18 -4.12
N ALA A 286 0.51 -15.88 -5.15
CA ALA A 286 0.97 -16.86 -6.13
C ALA A 286 1.91 -17.92 -5.55
N HIS A 287 2.64 -17.60 -4.48
CA HIS A 287 3.55 -18.53 -3.80
C HIS A 287 2.84 -19.41 -2.75
N CYS A 288 1.55 -19.22 -2.47
CA CYS A 288 0.80 -20.09 -1.57
C CYS A 288 0.50 -21.44 -2.25
N GLU A 289 0.85 -22.56 -1.59
CA GLU A 289 0.76 -23.92 -2.14
C GLU A 289 -0.69 -24.43 -2.29
N ASP A 290 -1.64 -23.86 -1.54
CA ASP A 290 -3.09 -24.17 -1.60
C ASP A 290 -3.78 -23.46 -2.77
N ARG A 291 -3.40 -23.84 -4.00
CA ARG A 291 -3.84 -23.19 -5.24
C ARG A 291 -5.20 -23.71 -5.73
N THR A 292 -6.29 -23.04 -5.38
CA THR A 292 -7.56 -23.11 -6.14
C THR A 292 -7.82 -21.88 -7.02
N GLY A 293 -7.06 -20.79 -6.88
CA GLY A 293 -7.60 -19.47 -7.19
C GLY A 293 -7.15 -18.74 -8.47
N ILE A 294 -6.14 -19.19 -9.21
CA ILE A 294 -5.75 -18.52 -10.46
C ILE A 294 -5.27 -19.54 -11.50
N GLN A 295 -6.15 -20.48 -11.83
CA GLN A 295 -5.94 -21.29 -13.02
C GLN A 295 -6.60 -20.61 -14.22
N GLY A 296 -5.78 -20.16 -15.18
CA GLY A 296 -6.13 -20.00 -16.58
C GLY A 296 -6.87 -18.73 -17.03
N ASP A 297 -7.83 -18.20 -16.27
CA ASP A 297 -8.78 -17.22 -16.84
C ASP A 297 -8.34 -15.76 -16.79
N ILE A 298 -7.57 -15.34 -15.77
CA ILE A 298 -7.16 -13.94 -15.62
C ILE A 298 -5.71 -13.78 -16.06
N LYS A 299 -5.49 -13.19 -17.24
CA LYS A 299 -4.17 -12.79 -17.74
C LYS A 299 -3.65 -11.57 -16.97
N LEU A 300 -3.21 -11.77 -15.73
CA LEU A 300 -2.77 -10.71 -14.81
C LEU A 300 -1.74 -9.78 -15.46
N PHE A 301 -0.72 -10.33 -16.11
CA PHE A 301 0.31 -9.53 -16.76
C PHE A 301 -0.27 -8.56 -17.81
N GLY A 302 -1.21 -9.02 -18.65
CA GLY A 302 -1.85 -8.18 -19.65
C GLY A 302 -2.68 -7.05 -19.02
N VAL A 303 -3.40 -7.35 -17.94
CA VAL A 303 -4.18 -6.34 -17.20
C VAL A 303 -3.25 -5.29 -16.58
N PHE A 304 -2.22 -5.70 -15.84
CA PHE A 304 -1.31 -4.77 -15.18
C PHE A 304 -0.45 -3.98 -16.16
N SER A 305 -0.02 -4.58 -17.27
CA SER A 305 0.74 -3.90 -18.32
C SER A 305 -0.11 -2.82 -19.00
N GLN A 306 -1.35 -3.13 -19.37
CA GLN A 306 -2.26 -2.17 -19.99
C GLN A 306 -2.68 -1.07 -19.02
N GLN A 307 -3.09 -1.42 -17.80
CA GLN A 307 -3.54 -0.46 -16.80
C GLN A 307 -2.39 0.41 -16.29
N GLY A 308 -1.18 -0.16 -16.12
CA GLY A 308 0.02 0.61 -15.80
C GLY A 308 0.31 1.67 -16.85
N ALA A 309 0.24 1.31 -18.14
CA ALA A 309 0.40 2.26 -19.24
C ALA A 309 -0.67 3.36 -19.23
N THR A 310 -1.94 3.02 -18.97
CA THR A 310 -3.02 4.00 -18.86
C THR A 310 -2.82 4.95 -17.68
N VAL A 311 -2.38 4.45 -16.51
CA VAL A 311 -2.08 5.28 -15.35
C VAL A 311 -0.97 6.28 -15.67
N ILE A 312 0.11 5.82 -16.30
CA ILE A 312 1.24 6.67 -16.72
C ILE A 312 0.77 7.75 -17.72
N GLN A 313 -0.13 7.42 -18.65
CA GLN A 313 -0.66 8.37 -19.63
C GLN A 313 -1.58 9.44 -19.01
N VAL A 314 -2.36 9.07 -17.99
CA VAL A 314 -3.29 10.00 -17.32
C VAL A 314 -2.56 10.92 -16.34
N SER A 315 -1.46 10.45 -15.75
CA SER A 315 -0.64 11.21 -14.82
C SER A 315 0.39 12.09 -15.55
N VAL A 316 0.00 13.33 -15.87
CA VAL A 316 0.81 14.29 -16.65
C VAL A 316 2.12 14.70 -15.94
N ASP A 317 2.22 14.56 -14.61
CA ASP A 317 3.37 15.01 -13.79
C ASP A 317 4.09 13.86 -13.05
N THR A 318 3.94 12.60 -13.45
CA THR A 318 4.62 11.50 -12.73
C THR A 318 6.14 11.55 -12.98
N PRO A 319 6.96 11.59 -11.91
CA PRO A 319 8.41 11.54 -12.04
C PRO A 319 8.88 10.29 -12.80
N SER A 320 9.91 10.44 -13.64
CA SER A 320 10.43 9.34 -14.46
C SER A 320 10.86 8.11 -13.64
N GLU A 321 11.38 8.32 -12.43
CA GLU A 321 11.77 7.27 -11.49
C GLU A 321 10.58 6.45 -10.99
N ASP A 322 9.39 7.05 -10.88
CA ASP A 322 8.19 6.35 -10.46
C ASP A 322 7.66 5.44 -11.57
N VAL A 323 7.80 5.87 -12.82
CA VAL A 323 7.48 5.06 -14.00
C VAL A 323 8.41 3.84 -14.09
N VAL A 324 9.71 4.02 -13.88
CA VAL A 324 10.67 2.90 -13.86
C VAL A 324 10.40 1.98 -12.67
N SER A 325 10.05 2.52 -11.50
CA SER A 325 9.68 1.72 -10.31
C SER A 325 8.47 0.81 -10.56
N LEU A 326 7.48 1.28 -11.32
CA LEU A 326 6.35 0.46 -11.78
C LEU A 326 6.82 -0.67 -12.71
N CYS A 327 7.71 -0.37 -13.67
CA CYS A 327 8.29 -1.36 -14.56
C CYS A 327 9.04 -2.45 -13.78
N VAL A 328 9.80 -2.09 -12.75
CA VAL A 328 10.45 -3.05 -11.86
C VAL A 328 9.44 -4.00 -11.21
N SER A 329 8.32 -3.45 -10.74
CA SER A 329 7.28 -4.25 -10.09
C SER A 329 6.58 -5.19 -11.09
N LEU A 330 6.39 -4.75 -12.33
CA LEU A 330 5.89 -5.59 -13.43
C LEU A 330 6.86 -6.73 -13.79
N ILE A 331 8.18 -6.47 -13.83
CA ILE A 331 9.18 -7.55 -14.02
C ILE A 331 9.12 -8.54 -12.87
N ASN A 332 9.09 -8.06 -11.62
CA ASN A 332 8.97 -8.94 -10.45
C ASN A 332 7.71 -9.81 -10.51
N LEU A 333 6.58 -9.25 -10.94
CA LEU A 333 5.35 -9.99 -11.15
C LEU A 333 5.53 -11.07 -12.23
N ALA A 334 6.06 -10.70 -13.39
CA ALA A 334 6.28 -11.63 -14.49
C ALA A 334 7.19 -12.79 -14.07
N MET A 335 8.30 -12.49 -13.39
CA MET A 335 9.28 -13.46 -12.92
C MET A 335 8.73 -14.42 -11.86
N LYS A 336 7.99 -13.90 -10.87
CA LYS A 336 7.43 -14.72 -9.77
C LYS A 336 6.22 -15.55 -10.21
N TYR A 337 5.38 -14.97 -11.07
CA TYR A 337 4.09 -15.55 -11.43
C TYR A 337 4.16 -16.40 -12.71
N TYR A 338 4.98 -16.00 -13.68
CA TYR A 338 5.14 -16.66 -14.98
C TYR A 338 6.63 -16.97 -15.27
N PRO A 339 7.29 -17.81 -14.45
CA PRO A 339 8.73 -18.08 -14.60
C PRO A 339 9.08 -18.68 -15.98
N ASP A 340 8.14 -19.40 -16.61
CA ASP A 340 8.34 -20.01 -17.94
C ASP A 340 8.23 -19.00 -19.09
N ARG A 341 7.67 -17.81 -18.85
CA ARG A 341 7.32 -16.81 -19.88
C ARG A 341 8.32 -15.66 -19.91
N VAL A 342 9.49 -15.95 -20.48
CA VAL A 342 10.57 -14.97 -20.69
C VAL A 342 10.12 -13.80 -21.59
N ASP A 343 9.14 -14.04 -22.46
CA ASP A 343 8.55 -13.03 -23.36
C ASP A 343 7.88 -11.88 -22.61
N TYR A 344 7.29 -12.13 -21.43
CA TYR A 344 6.70 -11.07 -20.62
C TYR A 344 7.74 -10.14 -20.03
N VAL A 345 8.89 -10.67 -19.62
CA VAL A 345 10.00 -9.88 -19.13
C VAL A 345 10.57 -9.01 -20.24
N ASP A 346 10.78 -9.59 -21.44
CA ASP A 346 11.25 -8.83 -22.60
C ASP A 346 10.24 -7.73 -23.01
N LYS A 347 8.93 -7.99 -22.90
CA LYS A 347 7.91 -6.97 -23.17
C LYS A 347 7.95 -5.79 -22.21
N VAL A 348 8.23 -6.01 -20.92
CA VAL A 348 8.42 -4.90 -19.97
C VAL A 348 9.68 -4.11 -20.31
N LEU A 349 10.77 -4.78 -20.70
CA LEU A 349 12.00 -4.11 -21.14
C LEU A 349 11.76 -3.27 -22.41
N GLU A 350 11.08 -3.81 -23.41
CA GLU A 350 10.66 -3.08 -24.62
C GLU A 350 9.83 -1.84 -24.26
N THR A 351 8.83 -1.99 -23.39
CA THR A 351 8.00 -0.87 -22.92
C THR A 351 8.85 0.18 -22.21
N THR A 352 9.86 -0.25 -21.44
CA THR A 352 10.79 0.65 -20.76
C THR A 352 11.58 1.47 -21.77
N VAL A 353 12.16 0.83 -22.80
CA VAL A 353 12.87 1.52 -23.91
C VAL A 353 11.95 2.52 -24.61
N GLU A 354 10.71 2.15 -24.92
CA GLU A 354 9.73 3.07 -25.53
C GLU A 354 9.46 4.29 -24.65
N ILE A 355 9.40 4.12 -23.32
CA ILE A 355 9.19 5.21 -22.37
C ILE A 355 10.40 6.15 -22.35
N PHE A 356 11.62 5.61 -22.26
CA PHE A 356 12.85 6.42 -22.29
C PHE A 356 12.95 7.23 -23.59
N ASN A 357 12.63 6.62 -24.73
CA ASN A 357 12.56 7.31 -26.02
C ASN A 357 11.50 8.42 -26.05
N LYS A 358 10.30 8.19 -25.49
CA LYS A 358 9.25 9.21 -25.41
C LYS A 358 9.63 10.39 -24.52
N LEU A 359 10.40 10.14 -23.46
CA LEU A 359 10.86 11.16 -22.52
C LEU A 359 12.12 11.91 -23.02
N ASN A 360 12.68 11.55 -24.18
CA ASN A 360 13.95 12.08 -24.71
C ASN A 360 15.08 12.05 -23.67
N LEU A 361 15.15 10.98 -22.88
CA LEU A 361 16.23 10.75 -21.94
C LEU A 361 17.41 10.15 -22.72
N GLU A 362 18.48 10.91 -22.92
CA GLU A 362 19.66 10.44 -23.65
C GLU A 362 20.78 9.97 -22.73
N HIS A 363 20.96 10.61 -21.57
CA HIS A 363 22.08 10.31 -20.67
C HIS A 363 21.66 10.41 -19.20
N VAL A 364 21.59 9.26 -18.52
CA VAL A 364 21.14 9.16 -17.14
C VAL A 364 22.35 8.99 -16.21
N ALA A 365 22.71 10.09 -15.52
CA ALA A 365 23.81 10.09 -14.56
C ALA A 365 23.60 9.09 -13.41
N THR A 366 24.69 8.49 -12.92
CA THR A 366 24.73 7.50 -11.82
C THR A 366 24.06 8.02 -10.56
N SER A 367 24.15 9.32 -10.29
CA SER A 367 23.56 9.98 -9.12
C SER A 367 22.04 10.10 -9.20
N SER A 368 21.44 9.97 -10.38
CA SER A 368 20.00 10.10 -10.61
C SER A 368 19.20 8.94 -9.99
N ALA A 369 18.02 9.25 -9.45
CA ALA A 369 17.07 8.24 -8.97
C ALA A 369 16.67 7.26 -10.09
N VAL A 370 16.57 7.75 -11.34
CA VAL A 370 16.23 6.94 -12.52
C VAL A 370 17.31 5.88 -12.79
N SER A 371 18.59 6.22 -12.68
CA SER A 371 19.69 5.25 -12.87
C SER A 371 19.67 4.15 -11.81
N LYS A 372 19.36 4.51 -10.54
CA LYS A 372 19.23 3.52 -9.45
C LYS A 372 18.08 2.55 -9.72
N GLU A 373 16.92 3.05 -10.13
CA GLU A 373 15.77 2.20 -10.46
C GLU A 373 16.00 1.37 -11.72
N LEU A 374 16.65 1.91 -12.75
CA LEU A 374 17.02 1.17 -13.96
C LEU A 374 18.05 0.06 -13.65
N THR A 375 19.04 0.34 -12.80
CA THR A 375 19.99 -0.65 -12.32
C THR A 375 19.26 -1.77 -11.57
N ARG A 376 18.31 -1.43 -10.70
CA ARG A 376 17.48 -2.40 -9.98
C ARG A 376 16.64 -3.24 -10.94
N LEU A 377 16.07 -2.63 -11.96
CA LEU A 377 15.28 -3.27 -13.01
C LEU A 377 16.08 -4.36 -13.74
N LEU A 378 17.30 -4.04 -14.17
CA LEU A 378 18.14 -4.97 -14.93
C LEU A 378 18.81 -6.05 -14.06
N LYS A 379 19.03 -5.79 -12.76
CA LYS A 379 19.58 -6.80 -11.84
C LYS A 379 18.61 -7.94 -11.57
N ILE A 380 17.30 -7.67 -11.52
CA ILE A 380 16.29 -8.71 -11.19
C ILE A 380 16.35 -9.93 -12.12
N PRO A 381 16.35 -9.77 -13.47
CA PRO A 381 16.54 -10.92 -14.37
C PRO A 381 17.85 -11.66 -14.14
N VAL A 382 18.96 -10.92 -13.93
CA VAL A 382 20.30 -11.49 -13.72
C VAL A 382 20.36 -12.33 -12.45
N ASP A 383 19.75 -11.85 -11.37
CA ASP A 383 19.75 -12.51 -10.07
C ASP A 383 18.74 -13.66 -10.00
N THR A 384 17.58 -13.53 -10.64
CA THR A 384 16.49 -14.50 -10.47
C THR A 384 16.61 -15.70 -11.41
N TYR A 385 17.06 -15.50 -12.67
CA TYR A 385 17.19 -16.61 -13.61
C TYR A 385 18.35 -17.56 -13.24
N ASN A 386 19.37 -17.07 -12.51
CA ASN A 386 20.60 -17.80 -12.17
C ASN A 386 21.33 -18.40 -13.39
N ASN A 387 20.93 -18.02 -14.60
CA ASN A 387 21.49 -18.48 -15.86
C ASN A 387 21.46 -17.32 -16.86
N ILE A 388 22.64 -16.76 -17.13
CA ILE A 388 22.78 -15.62 -18.04
C ILE A 388 22.43 -15.97 -19.48
N LEU A 389 22.46 -17.25 -19.89
CA LEU A 389 22.02 -17.64 -21.23
C LEU A 389 20.53 -17.31 -21.46
N THR A 390 19.72 -17.26 -20.41
CA THR A 390 18.31 -16.83 -20.50
C THR A 390 18.21 -15.31 -20.59
N VAL A 391 19.05 -14.58 -19.86
CA VAL A 391 19.14 -13.10 -19.94
C VAL A 391 19.61 -12.66 -21.32
N LEU A 392 20.56 -13.36 -21.92
CA LEU A 392 21.06 -13.11 -23.28
C LEU A 392 20.00 -13.29 -24.37
N LYS A 393 18.91 -14.03 -24.11
CA LYS A 393 17.79 -14.17 -25.05
C LYS A 393 16.87 -12.94 -25.05
N LEU A 394 16.98 -12.06 -24.06
CA LEU A 394 16.18 -10.84 -23.96
C LEU A 394 16.72 -9.81 -24.96
N LYS A 395 15.96 -9.55 -26.02
CA LYS A 395 16.36 -8.65 -27.11
C LYS A 395 16.47 -7.20 -26.64
N HIS A 396 15.60 -6.81 -25.71
CA HIS A 396 15.49 -5.43 -25.25
C HIS A 396 16.31 -5.15 -23.97
N PHE A 397 17.10 -6.12 -23.50
CA PHE A 397 17.97 -5.93 -22.33
C PHE A 397 19.18 -5.04 -22.64
N HIS A 398 19.88 -5.30 -23.76
CA HIS A 398 21.07 -4.54 -24.15
C HIS A 398 20.79 -3.07 -24.52
N PRO A 399 19.73 -2.73 -25.30
CA PRO A 399 19.41 -1.34 -25.62
C PRO A 399 19.25 -0.43 -24.40
N LEU A 400 18.87 -0.97 -23.24
CA LEU A 400 18.76 -0.18 -22.01
C LEU A 400 20.12 0.30 -21.47
N PHE A 401 21.23 -0.30 -21.91
CA PHE A 401 22.58 0.15 -21.53
C PHE A 401 22.95 1.48 -22.16
N GLU A 402 22.38 1.83 -23.33
CA GLU A 402 22.69 3.08 -24.03
C GLU A 402 22.30 4.32 -23.21
N TYR A 403 21.30 4.22 -22.33
CA TYR A 403 20.81 5.31 -21.50
C TYR A 403 21.63 5.55 -20.22
N PHE A 404 22.42 4.56 -19.77
CA PHE A 404 23.28 4.72 -18.60
C PHE A 404 24.45 5.65 -18.92
N ASP A 405 25.02 6.29 -17.90
CA ASP A 405 26.32 6.93 -18.01
C ASP A 405 27.48 5.92 -17.99
N TYR A 406 28.69 6.38 -18.33
CA TYR A 406 29.92 5.58 -18.29
C TYR A 406 30.07 4.73 -17.01
N GLU A 407 29.89 5.35 -15.84
CA GLU A 407 30.09 4.68 -14.55
C GLU A 407 29.03 3.58 -14.30
N SER A 408 27.75 3.84 -14.59
CA SER A 408 26.69 2.83 -14.45
C SER A 408 26.80 1.72 -15.48
N ARG A 409 27.12 2.03 -16.75
CA ARG A 409 27.37 1.03 -17.81
C ARG A 409 28.47 0.07 -17.38
N LYS A 410 29.59 0.63 -16.92
CA LYS A 410 30.74 -0.15 -16.43
C LYS A 410 30.36 -1.03 -15.23
N ARG A 411 29.69 -0.48 -14.22
CA ARG A 411 29.27 -1.25 -13.03
C ARG A 411 28.30 -2.38 -13.39
N MET A 412 27.34 -2.12 -14.27
CA MET A 412 26.35 -3.11 -14.68
C MET A 412 26.99 -4.21 -15.55
N SER A 413 27.86 -3.86 -16.49
CA SER A 413 28.62 -4.84 -17.28
C SER A 413 29.51 -5.72 -16.41
N CYS A 414 30.23 -5.15 -15.43
CA CYS A 414 30.97 -5.93 -14.45
C CYS A 414 30.05 -6.87 -13.66
N TYR A 415 28.88 -6.41 -13.22
CA TYR A 415 27.93 -7.23 -12.47
C TYR A 415 27.44 -8.44 -13.27
N VAL A 416 27.07 -8.23 -14.54
CA VAL A 416 26.63 -9.30 -15.44
C VAL A 416 27.78 -10.28 -15.70
N LEU A 417 28.98 -9.79 -16.01
CA LEU A 417 30.14 -10.65 -16.27
C LEU A 417 30.57 -11.44 -15.03
N SER A 418 30.56 -10.84 -13.83
CA SER A 418 30.82 -11.57 -12.59
C SER A 418 29.83 -12.71 -12.38
N ASN A 419 28.56 -12.50 -12.66
CA ASN A 419 27.56 -13.57 -12.57
C ASN A 419 27.81 -14.68 -13.63
N VAL A 420 28.30 -14.35 -14.84
CA VAL A 420 28.76 -15.38 -15.80
C VAL A 420 29.88 -16.22 -15.19
N LEU A 421 30.79 -15.55 -14.47
CA LEU A 421 31.93 -16.16 -13.82
C LEU A 421 31.51 -17.05 -12.64
N ASP A 422 30.68 -16.55 -11.74
CA ASP A 422 30.26 -17.24 -10.52
C ASP A 422 29.50 -18.53 -10.82
N TYR A 423 28.62 -18.54 -11.82
CA TYR A 423 27.80 -19.70 -12.17
C TYR A 423 28.44 -20.67 -13.17
N ASN A 424 29.72 -20.51 -13.53
CA ASN A 424 30.41 -21.41 -14.47
C ASN A 424 29.65 -21.62 -15.79
N THR A 425 29.01 -20.57 -16.32
CA THR A 425 28.19 -20.66 -17.53
C THR A 425 29.06 -20.94 -18.76
N GLU A 426 28.76 -22.02 -19.49
CA GLU A 426 29.43 -22.36 -20.75
C GLU A 426 28.79 -21.61 -21.93
N ILE A 427 29.61 -20.93 -22.73
CA ILE A 427 29.14 -20.18 -23.92
C ILE A 427 29.28 -21.09 -25.13
N VAL A 428 28.14 -21.53 -25.67
CA VAL A 428 28.11 -22.60 -26.69
C VAL A 428 27.81 -22.05 -28.09
N SER A 429 27.13 -20.89 -28.20
CA SER A 429 26.74 -20.28 -29.48
C SER A 429 27.52 -19.00 -29.79
N GLN A 430 27.77 -18.75 -31.09
CA GLN A 430 28.40 -17.52 -31.58
C GLN A 430 27.58 -16.27 -31.23
N ASP A 431 26.25 -16.33 -31.37
CA ASP A 431 25.35 -15.21 -31.03
C ASP A 431 25.44 -14.80 -29.54
N GLN A 432 25.67 -15.79 -28.66
CA GLN A 432 25.87 -15.56 -27.23
C GLN A 432 27.24 -14.93 -26.96
N GLY A 433 28.27 -15.36 -27.72
CA GLY A 433 29.59 -14.76 -27.70
C GLY A 433 29.55 -13.29 -28.12
N ASP A 434 28.91 -12.96 -29.23
CA ASP A 434 28.78 -11.59 -29.74
C ASP A 434 28.03 -10.68 -28.75
N SER A 435 27.00 -11.20 -28.10
CA SER A 435 26.24 -10.47 -27.08
C SER A 435 27.07 -10.18 -25.81
N ILE A 436 27.88 -11.14 -25.35
CA ILE A 436 28.79 -10.94 -24.22
C ILE A 436 29.91 -9.96 -24.60
N MET A 437 30.38 -10.02 -25.85
CA MET A 437 31.35 -9.08 -26.39
C MET A 437 30.86 -7.63 -26.37
N ASN A 438 29.55 -7.41 -26.56
CA ASN A 438 28.95 -6.07 -26.41
C ASN A 438 29.00 -5.54 -24.97
N TRP A 439 29.05 -6.40 -23.94
CA TRP A 439 29.26 -5.94 -22.57
C TRP A 439 30.75 -5.76 -22.26
N VAL A 440 31.59 -6.66 -22.76
CA VAL A 440 33.04 -6.52 -22.63
C VAL A 440 33.53 -5.24 -23.33
N SER A 441 32.97 -4.89 -24.50
CA SER A 441 33.31 -3.66 -25.22
C SER A 441 33.08 -2.41 -24.39
N THR A 442 32.00 -2.35 -23.58
CA THR A 442 31.75 -1.23 -22.65
C THR A 442 32.81 -1.09 -21.55
N LEU A 443 33.62 -2.13 -21.30
CA LEU A 443 34.70 -2.12 -20.30
C LEU A 443 36.07 -1.81 -20.89
N ILE A 444 36.30 -2.17 -22.17
CA ILE A 444 37.62 -2.09 -22.82
C ILE A 444 37.75 -0.95 -23.82
N GLN A 445 36.64 -0.42 -24.36
CA GLN A 445 36.66 0.67 -25.33
C GLN A 445 36.45 2.00 -24.62
N ASP A 446 37.25 3.00 -24.98
CA ASP A 446 37.11 4.36 -24.47
C ASP A 446 35.76 4.95 -24.92
N GLN A 447 35.01 5.49 -23.97
CA GLN A 447 33.65 5.99 -24.19
C GLN A 447 33.65 7.53 -24.32
N PRO A 448 32.74 8.12 -25.11
CA PRO A 448 32.73 9.56 -25.37
C PRO A 448 32.47 10.42 -24.11
N ASP A 449 31.81 9.85 -23.10
CA ASP A 449 31.46 10.45 -21.81
C ASP A 449 32.39 10.03 -20.66
N GLN A 450 33.50 9.36 -20.98
CA GLN A 450 34.49 8.93 -19.98
C GLN A 450 35.24 10.13 -19.38
N PRO A 451 35.35 10.22 -18.04
CA PRO A 451 36.12 11.29 -17.40
C PRO A 451 37.61 11.20 -17.77
N VAL A 452 38.28 12.36 -17.88
CA VAL A 452 39.69 12.49 -18.27
C VAL A 452 40.66 12.07 -17.15
N GLU A 453 40.14 11.71 -15.97
CA GLU A 453 40.95 11.26 -14.84
C GLU A 453 41.47 9.84 -15.05
N ASP A 454 42.72 9.60 -14.63
CA ASP A 454 43.33 8.27 -14.71
C ASP A 454 42.49 7.25 -13.90
N PRO A 455 42.18 6.08 -14.48
CA PRO A 455 41.41 5.07 -13.78
C PRO A 455 42.14 4.59 -12.53
N ASP A 456 41.41 4.42 -11.43
CA ASP A 456 41.94 3.83 -10.20
C ASP A 456 42.64 2.48 -10.52
N PRO A 457 43.93 2.32 -10.17
CA PRO A 457 44.68 1.09 -10.43
C PRO A 457 44.01 -0.18 -9.89
N GLY A 458 43.25 -0.09 -8.78
CA GLY A 458 42.51 -1.22 -8.23
C GLY A 458 41.35 -1.65 -9.12
N ASP A 459 40.52 -0.69 -9.53
CA ASP A 459 39.40 -0.92 -10.46
C ASP A 459 39.90 -1.38 -11.85
N PHE A 460 41.07 -0.93 -12.30
CA PHE A 460 41.70 -1.44 -13.51
C PHE A 460 42.12 -2.92 -13.39
N ALA A 461 42.71 -3.31 -12.26
CA ALA A 461 43.14 -4.68 -12.02
C ALA A 461 41.95 -5.66 -11.95
N ASP A 462 40.85 -5.24 -11.33
CA ASP A 462 39.62 -6.04 -11.26
C ASP A 462 39.02 -6.25 -12.65
N LYS A 463 38.95 -5.21 -13.49
CA LYS A 463 38.53 -5.34 -14.90
C LYS A 463 39.42 -6.28 -15.69
N GLN A 464 40.74 -6.14 -15.54
CA GLN A 464 41.68 -6.99 -16.26
C GLN A 464 41.47 -8.47 -15.88
N SER A 465 41.21 -8.73 -14.61
CA SER A 465 40.90 -10.08 -14.10
C SER A 465 39.58 -10.60 -14.67
N LEU A 466 38.54 -9.78 -14.72
CA LEU A 466 37.23 -10.14 -15.29
C LEU A 466 37.30 -10.41 -16.80
N VAL A 467 37.99 -9.57 -17.57
CA VAL A 467 38.18 -9.76 -19.03
C VAL A 467 39.02 -11.01 -19.31
N ALA A 468 40.09 -11.23 -18.54
CA ALA A 468 40.91 -12.43 -18.67
C ALA A 468 40.11 -13.72 -18.36
N ALA A 469 39.29 -13.70 -17.30
CA ALA A 469 38.44 -14.82 -16.92
C ALA A 469 37.29 -15.08 -17.91
N GLY A 470 36.68 -14.01 -18.45
CA GLY A 470 35.66 -14.11 -19.50
C GLY A 470 36.21 -14.74 -20.79
N ASN A 471 37.42 -14.34 -21.21
CA ASN A 471 38.09 -14.88 -22.39
C ASN A 471 38.42 -16.37 -22.27
N GLN A 472 38.70 -16.88 -21.07
CA GLN A 472 38.90 -18.31 -20.87
C GLN A 472 37.64 -19.14 -21.08
N ARG A 473 36.45 -18.51 -21.01
CA ARG A 473 35.14 -19.18 -21.12
C ARG A 473 34.51 -19.07 -22.49
N ILE A 474 34.94 -18.12 -23.31
CA ILE A 474 34.50 -18.00 -24.71
C ILE A 474 35.43 -18.85 -25.58
N ARG A 475 35.01 -20.07 -25.94
CA ARG A 475 35.81 -20.96 -26.80
C ARG A 475 36.05 -20.43 -28.23
N PHE A 476 35.31 -19.40 -28.67
CA PHE A 476 35.22 -19.00 -30.08
C PHE A 476 35.94 -17.69 -30.46
N THR A 477 36.50 -16.90 -29.53
CA THR A 477 37.05 -15.55 -29.85
C THR A 477 38.45 -15.29 -29.29
N LEU A 478 39.36 -16.26 -29.38
CA LEU A 478 40.76 -16.05 -29.00
C LEU A 478 41.49 -14.94 -29.81
N PRO A 479 41.28 -14.73 -31.11
CA PRO A 479 42.14 -13.79 -31.85
C PRO A 479 41.88 -12.28 -31.59
N PRO A 480 40.64 -11.73 -31.63
CA PRO A 480 40.45 -10.28 -31.58
C PRO A 480 40.67 -9.66 -30.19
N LEU A 481 40.29 -10.38 -29.13
CA LEU A 481 40.40 -9.93 -27.73
C LEU A 481 41.83 -9.92 -27.22
N VAL A 482 42.63 -10.92 -27.60
CA VAL A 482 44.07 -10.94 -27.29
C VAL A 482 44.74 -9.76 -27.98
N PHE A 483 44.35 -9.43 -29.22
CA PHE A 483 44.90 -8.31 -29.98
C PHE A 483 44.51 -6.95 -29.38
N ALA A 484 43.24 -6.76 -28.99
CA ALA A 484 42.77 -5.53 -28.37
C ALA A 484 43.37 -5.32 -26.96
N ALA A 485 43.46 -6.39 -26.14
CA ALA A 485 44.11 -6.33 -24.84
C ALA A 485 45.64 -6.12 -24.93
N TYR A 486 46.29 -6.59 -26.00
CA TYR A 486 47.71 -6.31 -26.26
C TYR A 486 47.96 -4.85 -26.63
N HIS A 487 47.07 -4.25 -27.42
CA HIS A 487 47.18 -2.84 -27.82
C HIS A 487 47.05 -1.88 -26.63
N TYR A 488 46.16 -2.17 -25.68
CA TYR A 488 45.99 -1.35 -24.48
C TYR A 488 47.18 -1.45 -23.52
N ARG A 489 47.93 -2.56 -23.55
CA ARG A 489 49.09 -2.79 -22.65
C ARG A 489 50.33 -2.00 -23.06
N ASN A 490 50.49 -1.69 -24.35
CA ASN A 490 51.79 -1.27 -24.87
C ASN A 490 51.94 0.20 -25.24
N GLY A 491 50.90 1.06 -25.20
CA GLY A 491 51.07 2.51 -25.37
C GLY A 491 52.00 2.97 -26.51
N GLU A 492 52.16 2.16 -27.56
CA GLU A 492 53.13 2.39 -28.62
C GLU A 492 52.41 2.94 -29.85
N ASN A 493 52.58 4.23 -30.06
CA ASN A 493 52.48 4.86 -31.37
C ASN A 493 53.45 4.14 -32.32
N LEU A 494 52.95 3.17 -33.09
CA LEU A 494 53.72 2.63 -34.21
C LEU A 494 53.54 3.55 -35.39
N ALA A 495 54.52 4.44 -35.52
CA ALA A 495 54.93 5.02 -36.78
C ALA A 495 54.95 3.92 -37.85
N ILE A 496 54.27 4.24 -38.94
CA ILE A 496 54.20 3.53 -40.21
C ILE A 496 55.60 3.02 -40.57
N TYR A 497 55.85 1.71 -40.45
CA TYR A 497 56.88 1.05 -41.23
C TYR A 497 56.31 0.84 -42.62
N ASP A 498 56.53 1.83 -43.47
CA ASP A 498 56.46 1.70 -44.91
C ASP A 498 57.62 0.79 -45.33
N ASN A 499 57.32 -0.50 -45.51
CA ASN A 499 58.15 -1.41 -46.28
C ASN A 499 57.26 -1.95 -47.40
N ARG A 500 57.17 -1.18 -48.46
CA ARG A 500 56.95 -1.67 -49.82
C ARG A 500 58.26 -1.55 -50.57
N ASP A 501 58.79 -2.70 -50.97
CA ASP A 501 59.30 -2.87 -52.33
C ASP A 501 58.13 -2.71 -53.32
#